data_AF-A0AA38C5I7-F1
#
_entry.id   AF-A0AA38C5I7-F1
#
_cell.length_a   1.000
_cell.length_b   1.000
_cell.length_c   1.000
_cell.angle_alpha   90.00
_cell.angle_beta   90.00
_cell.angle_gamma   90.00
#
_symmetry.space_group_name_H-M   'P 1'
#
loop_
_entity.id
_entity.type
_entity.pdbx_description
1 polymer ?
#
loop_
_entity_poly.entity_id
_entity_poly.type
_entity_poly.pdbx_seq_one_letter_code
_entity_poly.pdbx_strand_id
1 'polypeptide(L)'
;RSIAISTSIEAWRLVFTGRFRLLDQWCDFVLKNRRHSISEDTWRGLLDFSRSVPENLEGYDIEVGAWPLLMDEFVNHMYRKS
;
A
#
# COMPACT_ATOMS: atom_id res chain seq x y z
N ARG A 1 16.07 -4.25 -5.98
CA ARG A 1 16.52 -4.24 -4.57
C ARG A 1 15.30 -4.39 -3.66
N SER A 2 15.41 -5.03 -2.50
CA SER A 2 14.30 -5.21 -1.56
C SER A 2 14.65 -4.66 -0.17
N ILE A 3 13.61 -4.27 0.58
CA ILE A 3 13.69 -3.65 1.91
C ILE A 3 12.96 -4.56 2.89
N ALA A 4 13.51 -4.74 4.10
CA ALA A 4 12.89 -5.54 5.15
C ALA A 4 11.52 -4.96 5.56
N ILE A 5 10.54 -5.81 5.85
CA ILE A 5 9.16 -5.37 6.13
C ILE A 5 9.07 -4.43 7.33
N SER A 6 9.79 -4.69 8.41
CA SER A 6 9.80 -3.83 9.60
C SER A 6 10.32 -2.43 9.27
N THR A 7 11.48 -2.35 8.63
CA THR A 7 12.09 -1.09 8.16
C THR A 7 11.17 -0.35 7.21
N SER A 8 10.53 -1.10 6.30
CA SER A 8 9.49 -0.58 5.44
C SER A 8 8.38 0.05 6.31
N ILE A 9 7.64 -0.70 7.11
CA ILE A 9 6.50 -0.13 7.86
C ILE A 9 6.86 1.10 8.68
N GLU A 10 8.00 1.10 9.37
CA GLU A 10 8.48 2.25 10.14
C GLU A 10 8.69 3.49 9.27
N ALA A 11 9.35 3.33 8.12
CA ALA A 11 9.59 4.43 7.20
C ALA A 11 8.29 4.97 6.59
N TRP A 12 7.29 4.12 6.35
CA TRP A 12 6.00 4.56 5.78
C TRP A 12 5.24 5.34 6.83
N ARG A 13 5.19 4.82 8.07
CA ARG A 13 4.62 5.56 9.19
C ARG A 13 5.28 6.91 9.34
N LEU A 14 6.61 7.01 9.27
CA LEU A 14 7.30 8.29 9.37
C LEU A 14 6.95 9.27 8.24
N VAL A 15 6.94 8.81 6.99
CA VAL A 15 6.77 9.68 5.81
C VAL A 15 5.31 10.08 5.56
N PHE A 16 4.37 9.17 5.85
CA PHE A 16 2.97 9.29 5.46
C PHE A 16 2.01 9.63 6.60
N THR A 17 2.49 9.73 7.85
CA THR A 17 1.65 10.16 8.97
C THR A 17 0.98 11.50 8.64
N GLY A 18 -0.35 11.52 8.75
CA GLY A 18 -1.19 12.70 8.43
C GLY A 18 -1.39 12.99 6.94
N ARG A 19 -0.84 12.18 6.04
CA ARG A 19 -0.91 12.39 4.57
C ARG A 19 -1.60 11.28 3.80
N PHE A 20 -1.61 10.07 4.35
CA PHE A 20 -2.27 8.92 3.74
C PHE A 20 -3.27 8.34 4.72
N ARG A 21 -4.57 8.56 4.49
CA ARG A 21 -5.62 8.11 5.43
C ARG A 21 -5.70 6.59 5.58
N LEU A 22 -5.29 5.85 4.55
CA LEU A 22 -5.28 4.39 4.56
C LEU A 22 -3.97 3.78 5.11
N LEU A 23 -3.08 4.59 5.68
CA LEU A 23 -1.75 4.17 6.11
C LEU A 23 -1.78 3.01 7.12
N ASP A 24 -2.63 3.09 8.13
CA ASP A 24 -2.72 2.02 9.14
C ASP A 24 -3.24 0.72 8.53
N GLN A 25 -4.28 0.80 7.69
CA GLN A 25 -4.81 -0.39 7.01
C GLN A 25 -3.78 -0.98 6.04
N TRP A 26 -3.04 -0.14 5.33
CA TRP A 26 -1.94 -0.56 4.46
C TRP A 26 -0.83 -1.27 5.24
N CYS A 27 -0.33 -0.67 6.32
CA CYS A 27 0.72 -1.27 7.14
C CYS A 27 0.27 -2.60 7.75
N ASP A 28 -0.95 -2.69 8.27
CA ASP A 28 -1.52 -3.93 8.80
C ASP A 28 -1.70 -5.00 7.73
N PHE A 29 -2.15 -4.60 6.54
CA PHE A 29 -2.28 -5.50 5.40
C PHE A 29 -0.91 -6.06 4.98
N VAL A 30 0.11 -5.20 4.86
CA VAL A 30 1.47 -5.61 4.52
C VAL A 30 2.04 -6.57 5.56
N LEU A 31 1.90 -6.27 6.85
CA LEU A 31 2.36 -7.13 7.95
C LEU A 31 1.77 -8.54 7.88
N LYS A 32 0.50 -8.64 7.48
CA LYS A 32 -0.22 -9.93 7.42
C LYS A 32 0.07 -10.70 6.14
N ASN A 33 0.32 -10.02 5.02
CA ASN A 33 0.39 -10.65 3.69
C ASN A 33 1.80 -10.77 3.12
N ARG A 34 2.81 -10.16 3.75
CA ARG A 34 4.22 -10.26 3.33
C ARG A 34 5.07 -10.78 4.50
N ARG A 35 6.04 -11.66 4.18
CA ARG A 35 6.84 -12.38 5.19
C ARG A 35 8.26 -11.85 5.41
N HIS A 36 8.91 -11.33 4.36
CA HIS A 36 10.35 -11.03 4.43
C HIS A 36 10.71 -9.62 3.96
N SER A 37 10.27 -9.24 2.77
CA SER A 37 10.67 -7.97 2.18
C SER A 37 9.66 -7.43 1.18
N ILE A 38 9.77 -6.14 0.87
CA ILE A 38 9.06 -5.47 -0.22
C ILE A 38 10.07 -4.93 -1.23
N SER A 39 9.73 -4.93 -2.51
CA SER A 39 10.59 -4.33 -3.53
C SER A 39 10.67 -2.82 -3.36
N GLU A 40 11.82 -2.24 -3.68
CA GLU A 40 11.99 -0.79 -3.64
C GLU A 40 11.00 -0.04 -4.55
N ASP A 41 10.59 -0.66 -5.66
CA ASP A 41 9.60 -0.08 -6.58
C ASP A 41 8.21 0.00 -5.94
N THR A 42 7.77 -1.05 -5.25
CA THR A 42 6.49 -1.03 -4.49
C THR A 42 6.56 -0.07 -3.32
N TRP A 43 7.72 0.02 -2.67
CA TRP A 43 7.97 0.98 -1.59
C TRP A 43 7.74 2.42 -2.03
N ARG A 44 8.38 2.81 -3.14
CA ARG A 44 8.29 4.15 -3.74
C ARG A 44 6.91 4.41 -4.34
N GLY A 45 6.33 3.40 -5.00
CA GLY A 45 5.02 3.50 -5.65
C GLY A 45 3.87 3.80 -4.69
N LEU A 46 4.01 3.53 -3.38
CA LEU A 46 2.99 3.92 -2.40
C LEU A 46 2.78 5.43 -2.33
N LEU A 47 3.82 6.23 -2.57
CA LEU A 47 3.69 7.69 -2.58
C LEU A 47 2.71 8.14 -3.66
N ASP A 48 2.91 7.64 -4.87
CA ASP A 48 2.07 8.01 -6.01
C ASP A 48 0.67 7.43 -5.83
N PHE A 49 0.56 6.18 -5.38
CA PHE A 49 -0.72 5.57 -5.02
C PHE A 49 -1.51 6.42 -4.02
N SER A 50 -0.87 6.89 -2.94
CA SER A 50 -1.53 7.71 -1.90
C SER A 50 -2.04 9.06 -2.39
N ARG A 51 -1.53 9.54 -3.53
CA ARG A 51 -1.90 10.82 -4.15
C ARG A 51 -2.90 10.65 -5.30
N SER A 52 -2.81 9.55 -6.02
CA SER A 52 -3.60 9.27 -7.21
C SER A 52 -4.90 8.53 -6.90
N VAL A 53 -4.97 7.78 -5.80
CA VAL A 53 -6.14 6.95 -5.46
C VAL A 53 -6.96 7.65 -4.38
N PRO A 54 -8.28 7.82 -4.59
CA PRO A 54 -9.19 8.35 -3.57
C PRO A 54 -9.16 7.55 -2.28
N GLU A 55 -9.41 8.21 -1.15
CA GLU A 55 -9.36 7.59 0.17
C GLU A 55 -10.45 6.53 0.38
N ASN A 56 -11.57 6.65 -0.32
CA ASN A 56 -12.64 5.65 -0.35
C ASN A 56 -12.39 4.54 -1.39
N LEU A 57 -11.25 4.58 -2.09
CA LEU A 57 -10.84 3.67 -3.18
C LEU A 57 -11.78 3.65 -4.39
N GLU A 58 -12.79 4.54 -4.42
CA GLU A 58 -13.82 4.57 -5.44
C GLU A 58 -13.22 4.81 -6.83
N GLY A 59 -13.66 4.03 -7.81
CA GLY A 59 -13.15 4.12 -9.18
C GLY A 59 -11.75 3.54 -9.38
N TYR A 60 -11.15 2.88 -8.38
CA TYR A 60 -9.94 2.10 -8.59
C TYR A 60 -10.21 0.87 -9.46
N ASP A 61 -9.64 0.85 -10.65
CA ASP A 61 -9.74 -0.28 -11.59
C ASP A 61 -8.52 -1.21 -11.44
N ILE A 62 -8.78 -2.41 -10.91
CA ILE A 62 -7.77 -3.45 -10.72
C ILE A 62 -7.38 -4.10 -12.05
N GLU A 63 -8.27 -4.13 -13.04
CA GLU A 63 -8.04 -4.80 -14.34
C GLU A 63 -7.20 -3.95 -15.30
N VAL A 64 -7.28 -2.62 -15.17
CA VAL A 64 -6.50 -1.66 -15.98
C VAL A 64 -5.21 -1.21 -15.25
N GLY A 65 -4.96 -1.73 -14.04
CA GLY A 65 -3.98 -1.21 -13.09
C GLY A 65 -2.53 -1.18 -13.57
N ALA A 66 -1.95 0.03 -13.63
CA ALA A 66 -0.50 0.25 -13.78
C ALA A 66 0.27 0.08 -12.45
N TRP A 67 -0.43 -0.26 -11.36
CA TRP A 67 0.13 -0.39 -10.03
C TRP A 67 0.70 -1.79 -9.78
N PRO A 68 1.64 -1.95 -8.84
CA PRO A 68 2.11 -3.26 -8.45
C PRO A 68 0.99 -4.11 -7.84
N LEU A 69 0.99 -5.42 -8.11
CA LEU A 69 0.02 -6.39 -7.59
C LEU A 69 -0.30 -6.26 -6.09
N LEU A 70 0.67 -5.86 -5.25
CA LEU A 70 0.42 -5.65 -3.82
C LEU A 70 -0.61 -4.54 -3.54
N MET A 71 -0.64 -3.48 -4.36
CA MET A 71 -1.63 -2.40 -4.27
C MET A 71 -3.01 -2.92 -4.66
N ASP A 72 -3.10 -3.70 -5.74
CA ASP A 72 -4.35 -4.31 -6.18
C ASP A 72 -4.91 -5.28 -5.14
N GLU A 73 -4.04 -6.12 -4.55
CA GLU A 73 -4.41 -7.02 -3.45
C GLU A 73 -4.89 -6.24 -2.22
N PHE A 74 -4.27 -5.10 -1.91
CA PHE A 74 -4.70 -4.22 -0.82
C PHE A 74 -6.09 -3.64 -1.08
N VAL A 75 -6.33 -3.10 -2.28
CA VAL A 75 -7.63 -2.53 -2.64
C VAL A 75 -8.73 -3.60 -2.60
N ASN A 76 -8.49 -4.78 -3.17
CA ASN A 76 -9.40 -5.92 -3.07
C ASN A 76 -9.65 -6.35 -1.61
N HIS A 77 -8.61 -6.32 -0.75
CA HIS A 77 -8.77 -6.60 0.68
C HIS A 77 -9.69 -5.58 1.38
N MET A 78 -9.58 -4.30 1.03
CA MET A 78 -10.42 -3.24 1.58
C MET A 78 -11.88 -3.38 1.13
N TYR A 79 -12.12 -3.70 -0.15
CA TYR A 79 -13.46 -3.96 -0.66
C TYR A 79 -14.15 -5.15 -0.02
N ARG A 80 -13.42 -6.25 0.26
CA ARG A 80 -13.99 -7.44 0.93
C ARG A 80 -14.34 -7.22 2.39
N LYS A 81 -13.77 -6.19 3.03
CA LYS A 81 -14.02 -5.87 4.44
C LYS A 81 -15.15 -4.86 4.64
N SER A 82 -15.57 -4.17 3.58
CA SER A 82 -16.68 -3.22 3.61
C SER A 82 -18.01 -3.89 3.34
#